data_AF-A0A4Y8ZKX4-F1
#
_entry.id   AF-A0A4Y8ZKX4-F1
#
_cell.length_a   1.000
_cell.length_b   1.000
_cell.length_c   1.000
_cell.angle_alpha   90.00
_cell.angle_beta   90.00
_cell.angle_gamma   90.00
#
_symmetry.space_group_name_H-M   'P 1'
#
loop_
_entity.id
_entity.type
_entity.pdbx_description
1 polymer ?
#
loop_
_entity_poly.entity_id
_entity_poly.type
_entity_poly.pdbx_seq_one_letter_code
_entity_poly.pdbx_strand_id
1 'polypeptide(L)'
;MKKILDSSTRRISETGAHLQAVHRLAPDGQYERSVSERALVTEACFLKLFITLEEFLEESFAHYLVGKMSTARWRPSKYAKPQTKDHALKMLKGSQRFVDWSTSDTVVTFANLYFVDGEPFRAPLTSAKQNLQDMKTVRNSTAHLSATTQASLESLYVRWTGNPKPGVTAYEMLMASKAGHVNTFYGESEQIVSAIIAQVANKS
;
A
#
# COMPACT_ATOMS: atom_id res chain seq x y z
N MET A 1 -1.04 9.73 16.12
CA MET A 1 -2.00 9.27 15.11
C MET A 1 -2.39 10.39 14.16
N LYS A 2 -3.05 11.47 14.59
CA LYS A 2 -3.45 12.58 13.67
C LYS A 2 -2.33 13.03 12.71
N LYS A 3 -1.13 13.35 13.22
CA LYS A 3 0.03 13.71 12.38
C LYS A 3 0.43 12.63 11.36
N ILE A 4 0.37 11.34 11.76
CA ILE A 4 0.71 10.19 10.91
C ILE A 4 -0.33 10.04 9.79
N LEU A 5 -1.63 10.16 10.15
CA LEU A 5 -2.74 10.15 9.22
C LEU A 5 -2.63 11.30 8.22
N ASP A 6 -2.51 12.54 8.71
CA ASP A 6 -2.43 13.75 7.87
C ASP A 6 -1.25 13.68 6.89
N SER A 7 -0.10 13.16 7.33
CA SER A 7 1.08 12.96 6.48
C SER A 7 0.82 11.91 5.39
N SER A 8 0.19 10.80 5.74
CA SER A 8 -0.08 9.71 4.79
C SER A 8 -1.13 10.10 3.76
N THR A 9 -2.22 10.73 4.18
CA THR A 9 -3.26 11.27 3.29
C THR A 9 -2.69 12.31 2.33
N ARG A 10 -1.79 13.18 2.80
CA ARG A 10 -1.12 14.16 1.94
C ARG A 10 -0.30 13.49 0.84
N ARG A 11 0.54 12.51 1.18
CA ARG A 11 1.36 11.79 0.20
C ARG A 11 0.51 11.06 -0.85
N ILE A 12 -0.60 10.45 -0.44
CA ILE A 12 -1.55 9.81 -1.37
C ILE A 12 -2.13 10.86 -2.32
N SER A 13 -2.61 11.98 -1.79
CA SER A 13 -3.15 13.08 -2.61
C SER A 13 -2.12 13.63 -3.60
N GLU A 14 -0.86 13.79 -3.19
CA GLU A 14 0.25 14.21 -4.07
C GLU A 14 0.47 13.21 -5.22
N THR A 15 0.44 11.89 -4.95
CA THR A 15 0.54 10.89 -6.01
C THR A 15 -0.63 10.94 -6.99
N GLY A 16 -1.86 11.15 -6.49
CA GLY A 16 -3.04 11.34 -7.34
C GLY A 16 -2.92 12.58 -8.23
N ALA A 17 -2.43 13.70 -7.70
CA ALA A 17 -2.21 14.91 -8.46
C ALA A 17 -1.16 14.73 -9.57
N HIS A 18 -0.06 14.02 -9.30
CA HIS A 18 0.95 13.70 -10.31
C HIS A 18 0.41 12.78 -11.41
N LEU A 19 -0.41 11.79 -11.04
CA LEU A 19 -1.05 10.89 -12.00
C LEU A 19 -2.01 11.66 -12.92
N GLN A 20 -2.86 12.52 -12.37
CA GLN A 20 -3.76 13.37 -13.15
C GLN A 20 -2.99 14.31 -14.09
N ALA A 21 -1.88 14.87 -13.63
CA ALA A 21 -1.06 15.78 -14.43
C ALA A 21 -0.39 15.07 -15.61
N VAL A 22 0.13 13.86 -15.43
CA VAL A 22 0.83 13.14 -16.52
C VAL A 22 -0.14 12.53 -17.54
N HIS A 23 -1.36 12.18 -17.11
CA HIS A 23 -2.41 11.62 -17.98
C HIS A 23 -3.37 12.68 -18.55
N ARG A 24 -3.00 13.96 -18.51
CA ARG A 24 -3.82 15.02 -19.10
C ARG A 24 -3.95 14.83 -20.62
N LEU A 25 -5.17 15.04 -21.10
CA LEU A 25 -5.50 15.05 -22.52
C LEU A 25 -5.49 16.48 -23.06
N ALA A 26 -4.92 16.67 -24.23
CA ALA A 26 -5.04 17.88 -25.03
C ALA A 26 -6.47 17.99 -25.61
N PRO A 27 -6.87 19.18 -26.13
CA PRO A 27 -8.21 19.37 -26.71
C PRO A 27 -8.57 18.43 -27.86
N ASP A 28 -7.58 17.84 -28.53
CA ASP A 28 -7.74 16.86 -29.60
C ASP A 28 -7.95 15.42 -29.11
N GLY A 29 -7.98 15.20 -27.78
CA GLY A 29 -8.14 13.90 -27.15
C GLY A 29 -6.86 13.06 -27.09
N GLN A 30 -5.72 13.59 -27.51
CA GLN A 30 -4.42 12.92 -27.34
C GLN A 30 -3.81 13.24 -25.98
N TYR A 31 -2.97 12.35 -25.46
CA TYR A 31 -2.23 12.64 -24.24
C TYR A 31 -1.18 13.73 -24.49
N GLU A 32 -1.11 14.72 -23.59
CA GLU A 32 -0.08 15.77 -23.65
C GLU A 32 1.33 15.21 -23.43
N ARG A 33 1.44 14.06 -22.75
CA ARG A 33 2.70 13.40 -22.40
C ARG A 33 2.87 12.09 -23.15
N SER A 34 4.12 11.79 -23.47
CA SER A 34 4.50 10.55 -24.14
C SER A 34 4.11 9.32 -23.30
N VAL A 35 3.96 8.16 -23.95
CA VAL A 35 3.71 6.89 -23.26
C VAL A 35 4.81 6.60 -22.23
N SER A 36 6.07 6.86 -22.57
CA SER A 36 7.21 6.62 -21.69
C SER A 36 7.19 7.51 -20.45
N GLU A 37 6.85 8.80 -20.58
CA GLU A 37 6.70 9.69 -19.42
C GLU A 37 5.54 9.26 -18.53
N ARG A 38 4.39 8.89 -19.14
CA ARG A 38 3.22 8.39 -18.40
C ARG A 38 3.56 7.12 -17.64
N ALA A 39 4.26 6.17 -18.27
CA ALA A 39 4.71 4.94 -17.63
C ALA A 39 5.61 5.23 -16.43
N LEU A 40 6.67 6.03 -16.63
CA LEU A 40 7.62 6.39 -15.58
C LEU A 40 6.93 7.04 -14.37
N VAL A 41 6.09 8.05 -14.61
CA VAL A 41 5.41 8.78 -13.52
C VAL A 41 4.38 7.89 -12.83
N THR A 42 3.62 7.08 -13.58
CA THR A 42 2.59 6.20 -13.01
C THR A 42 3.23 5.13 -12.11
N GLU A 43 4.30 4.49 -12.58
CA GLU A 43 5.02 3.48 -11.81
C GLU A 43 5.69 4.10 -10.57
N ALA A 44 6.29 5.29 -10.70
CA ALA A 44 6.85 6.02 -9.57
C ALA A 44 5.79 6.42 -8.53
N CYS A 45 4.60 6.85 -8.97
CA CYS A 45 3.47 7.15 -8.08
C CYS A 45 3.00 5.88 -7.35
N PHE A 46 2.92 4.75 -8.05
CA PHE A 46 2.52 3.48 -7.45
C PHE A 46 3.54 3.00 -6.39
N LEU A 47 4.83 3.13 -6.66
CA LEU A 47 5.88 2.86 -5.68
C LEU A 47 5.74 3.76 -4.44
N LYS A 48 5.49 5.06 -4.63
CA LYS A 48 5.26 6.01 -3.52
C LYS A 48 4.01 5.69 -2.70
N LEU A 49 2.94 5.21 -3.33
CA LEU A 49 1.74 4.73 -2.64
C LEU A 49 2.07 3.55 -1.73
N PHE A 50 2.85 2.59 -2.23
CA PHE A 50 3.26 1.41 -1.47
C PHE A 50 4.17 1.79 -0.28
N ILE A 51 5.17 2.65 -0.50
CA ILE A 51 6.04 3.18 0.56
C ILE A 51 5.22 3.93 1.62
N THR A 52 4.19 4.69 1.20
CA THR A 52 3.31 5.40 2.13
C THR A 52 2.57 4.43 3.06
N LEU A 53 2.13 3.28 2.56
CA LEU A 53 1.53 2.24 3.40
C LEU A 53 2.56 1.65 4.38
N GLU A 54 3.76 1.30 3.91
CA GLU A 54 4.82 0.74 4.76
C GLU A 54 5.19 1.67 5.92
N GLU A 55 5.47 2.95 5.61
CA GLU A 55 5.78 3.97 6.61
C GLU A 55 4.61 4.17 7.58
N PHE A 56 3.37 4.20 7.08
CA PHE A 56 2.20 4.31 7.93
C PHE A 56 2.10 3.13 8.91
N LEU A 57 2.26 1.89 8.43
CA LEU A 57 2.19 0.69 9.26
C LEU A 57 3.29 0.73 10.32
N GLU A 58 4.53 1.01 9.96
CA GLU A 58 5.63 1.12 10.91
C GLU A 58 5.37 2.19 11.98
N GLU A 59 5.03 3.41 11.56
CA GLU A 59 4.85 4.53 12.48
C GLU A 59 3.64 4.34 13.39
N SER A 60 2.52 3.86 12.84
CA SER A 60 1.30 3.62 13.60
C SER A 60 1.47 2.46 14.58
N PHE A 61 2.18 1.39 14.18
CA PHE A 61 2.44 0.25 15.05
C PHE A 61 3.27 0.68 16.26
N ALA A 62 4.37 1.41 16.04
CA ALA A 62 5.19 1.93 17.14
C ALA A 62 4.42 2.94 18.01
N HIS A 63 3.59 3.81 17.40
CA HIS A 63 2.71 4.76 18.10
C HIS A 63 1.74 4.04 19.05
N TYR A 64 1.09 2.98 18.57
CA TYR A 64 0.20 2.16 19.41
C TYR A 64 0.96 1.33 20.44
N LEU A 65 2.12 0.79 20.10
CA LEU A 65 2.89 -0.07 20.99
C LEU A 65 3.44 0.68 22.22
N VAL A 66 3.76 1.97 22.09
CA VAL A 66 4.08 2.84 23.24
C VAL A 66 2.83 3.36 23.96
N GLY A 67 1.65 2.90 23.55
CA GLY A 67 0.37 3.19 24.20
C GLY A 67 -0.22 4.55 23.82
N LYS A 68 0.07 5.12 22.66
CA LYS A 68 -0.68 6.31 22.23
C LYS A 68 -2.03 5.91 21.63
N MET A 69 -2.94 6.88 21.53
CA MET A 69 -4.33 6.66 21.10
C MET A 69 -4.52 6.87 19.59
N SER A 70 -5.61 6.31 19.07
CA SER A 70 -6.15 6.61 17.74
C SER A 70 -6.64 8.05 17.65
N THR A 71 -7.07 8.51 16.47
CA THR A 71 -7.75 9.81 16.33
C THR A 71 -9.10 9.85 17.06
N ALA A 72 -9.78 8.70 17.17
CA ALA A 72 -11.04 8.54 17.89
C ALA A 72 -10.87 8.26 19.39
N ARG A 73 -9.66 8.46 19.94
CA ARG A 73 -9.30 8.26 21.36
C ARG A 73 -9.35 6.80 21.85
N TRP A 74 -9.47 5.82 20.96
CA TRP A 74 -9.28 4.41 21.29
C TRP A 74 -7.82 4.09 21.61
N ARG A 75 -7.59 3.11 22.48
CA ARG A 75 -6.26 2.64 22.85
C ARG A 75 -6.22 1.11 22.83
N PRO A 76 -5.23 0.48 22.17
CA PRO A 76 -5.11 -0.96 22.19
C PRO A 76 -4.71 -1.45 23.57
N SER A 77 -5.29 -2.58 23.97
CA SER A 77 -4.72 -3.44 25.00
C SER A 77 -3.50 -4.15 24.44
N LYS A 78 -2.40 -4.20 25.20
CA LYS A 78 -1.08 -4.59 24.69
C LYS A 78 -0.40 -5.57 25.65
N TYR A 79 0.34 -6.52 25.10
CA TYR A 79 1.15 -7.45 25.87
C TYR A 79 2.54 -6.91 26.19
N ALA A 80 3.02 -5.92 25.42
CA ALA A 80 4.31 -5.27 25.63
C ALA A 80 4.20 -3.79 26.04
N LYS A 81 5.23 -3.31 26.75
CA LYS A 81 5.33 -1.94 27.26
C LYS A 81 6.72 -1.33 26.99
N PRO A 82 7.07 -1.07 25.71
CA PRO A 82 8.29 -0.32 25.41
C PRO A 82 8.25 1.08 26.03
N GLN A 83 9.42 1.56 26.45
CA GLN A 83 9.59 2.87 27.09
C GLN A 83 9.47 4.03 26.09
N THR A 84 9.95 3.83 24.86
CA THR A 84 10.03 4.86 23.82
C THR A 84 9.67 4.28 22.44
N LYS A 85 9.42 5.15 21.46
CA LYS A 85 9.18 4.73 20.06
C LYS A 85 10.38 3.93 19.52
N ASP A 86 11.60 4.41 19.80
CA ASP A 86 12.83 3.72 19.39
C ASP A 86 12.97 2.34 20.05
N HIS A 87 12.59 2.21 21.32
CA HIS A 87 12.58 0.91 21.98
C HIS A 87 11.54 -0.01 21.33
N ALA A 88 10.34 0.48 21.01
CA ALA A 88 9.34 -0.27 20.27
C ALA A 88 9.86 -0.78 18.91
N LEU A 89 10.51 0.09 18.12
CA LEU A 89 11.09 -0.28 16.82
C LEU A 89 12.21 -1.31 16.96
N LYS A 90 13.07 -1.19 17.99
CA LYS A 90 14.09 -2.21 18.28
C LYS A 90 13.48 -3.57 18.64
N MET A 91 12.40 -3.59 19.43
CA MET A 91 11.67 -4.82 19.76
C MET A 91 11.07 -5.48 18.52
N LEU A 92 10.45 -4.69 17.63
CA LEU A 92 9.86 -5.17 16.38
C LEU A 92 10.92 -5.73 15.42
N LYS A 93 12.08 -5.06 15.36
CA LYS A 93 13.23 -5.51 14.57
C LYS A 93 13.84 -6.81 15.12
N GLY A 94 13.88 -6.98 16.44
CA GLY A 94 14.50 -8.14 17.07
C GLY A 94 15.96 -8.31 16.61
N SER A 95 16.30 -9.51 16.14
CA SER A 95 17.62 -9.82 15.56
C SER A 95 17.72 -9.56 14.06
N GLN A 96 16.64 -9.16 13.39
CA GLN A 96 16.62 -8.94 11.95
C GLN A 96 17.29 -7.61 11.57
N ARG A 97 17.77 -7.50 10.31
CA ARG A 97 18.36 -6.24 9.81
C ARG A 97 17.32 -5.15 9.60
N PHE A 98 16.12 -5.53 9.18
CA PHE A 98 14.96 -4.66 8.93
C PHE A 98 13.68 -5.48 9.11
N VAL A 99 12.56 -4.79 9.40
CA VAL A 99 11.23 -5.38 9.41
C VAL A 99 10.62 -5.26 8.01
N ASP A 100 10.06 -6.36 7.49
CA ASP A 100 9.31 -6.32 6.23
C ASP A 100 7.86 -5.86 6.47
N TRP A 101 7.65 -4.55 6.43
CA TRP A 101 6.31 -3.94 6.49
C TRP A 101 5.50 -4.12 5.19
N SER A 102 6.12 -4.63 4.11
CA SER A 102 5.46 -4.87 2.82
C SER A 102 4.54 -6.09 2.79
N THR A 103 4.65 -6.96 3.80
CA THR A 103 3.94 -8.24 3.85
C THR A 103 2.89 -8.20 4.95
N SER A 104 1.61 -8.19 4.57
CA SER A 104 0.49 -8.14 5.51
C SER A 104 0.54 -9.25 6.56
N ASP A 105 0.94 -10.47 6.18
CA ASP A 105 1.09 -11.59 7.11
C ASP A 105 2.14 -11.34 8.20
N THR A 106 3.25 -10.67 7.88
CA THR A 106 4.28 -10.26 8.87
C THR A 106 3.69 -9.28 9.87
N VAL A 107 2.97 -8.26 9.38
CA VAL A 107 2.37 -7.23 10.23
C VAL A 107 1.24 -7.80 11.10
N VAL A 108 0.41 -8.70 10.55
CA VAL A 108 -0.63 -9.42 11.31
C VAL A 108 -0.01 -10.32 12.38
N THR A 109 1.09 -11.00 12.08
CA THR A 109 1.83 -11.82 13.05
C THR A 109 2.32 -10.95 14.21
N PHE A 110 2.93 -9.80 13.92
CA PHE A 110 3.31 -8.86 14.99
C PHE A 110 2.11 -8.33 15.74
N ALA A 111 1.02 -8.00 15.05
CA ALA A 111 -0.18 -7.48 15.70
C ALA A 111 -0.70 -8.48 16.75
N ASN A 112 -0.79 -9.77 16.39
CA ASN A 112 -1.22 -10.83 17.30
C ASN A 112 -0.26 -11.05 18.48
N LEU A 113 1.04 -10.82 18.29
CA LEU A 113 2.04 -10.94 19.36
C LEU A 113 1.98 -9.79 20.36
N TYR A 114 1.64 -8.58 19.91
CA TYR A 114 1.80 -7.35 20.71
C TYR A 114 0.50 -6.73 21.18
N PHE A 115 -0.62 -6.96 20.48
CA PHE A 115 -1.92 -6.37 20.76
C PHE A 115 -2.99 -7.44 20.97
N VAL A 116 -3.89 -7.19 21.92
CA VAL A 116 -5.06 -8.06 22.14
C VAL A 116 -5.89 -8.10 20.86
N ASP A 117 -6.26 -9.31 20.45
CA ASP A 117 -6.97 -9.62 19.20
C ASP A 117 -6.28 -9.20 17.90
N GLY A 118 -5.03 -8.72 17.98
CA GLY A 118 -4.30 -8.15 16.85
C GLY A 118 -4.82 -6.78 16.40
N GLU A 119 -5.67 -6.12 17.20
CA GLU A 119 -6.24 -4.83 16.85
C GLU A 119 -5.25 -3.67 17.06
N PRO A 120 -5.25 -2.64 16.20
CA PRO A 120 -6.21 -2.36 15.12
C PRO A 120 -5.79 -2.87 13.73
N PHE A 121 -4.76 -3.70 13.63
CA PHE A 121 -4.12 -4.06 12.35
C PHE A 121 -4.71 -5.30 11.70
N ARG A 122 -5.07 -6.30 12.50
CA ARG A 122 -5.44 -7.63 12.00
C ARG A 122 -6.61 -7.58 11.02
N ALA A 123 -7.73 -6.99 11.41
CA ALA A 123 -8.94 -6.93 10.59
C ALA A 123 -8.70 -6.24 9.22
N PRO A 124 -8.20 -4.98 9.14
CA PRO A 124 -7.99 -4.30 7.87
C PRO A 124 -6.96 -4.98 6.96
N LEU A 125 -5.91 -5.58 7.52
CA LEU A 125 -4.88 -6.25 6.73
C LEU A 125 -5.31 -7.64 6.25
N THR A 126 -6.11 -8.35 7.04
CA THR A 126 -6.65 -9.65 6.64
C THR A 126 -7.68 -9.49 5.53
N SER A 127 -8.57 -8.48 5.63
CA SER A 127 -9.59 -8.23 4.60
C SER A 127 -8.99 -7.80 3.26
N ALA A 128 -7.88 -7.07 3.27
CA ALA A 128 -7.18 -6.61 2.07
C ALA A 128 -6.03 -7.53 1.60
N LYS A 129 -5.90 -8.75 2.17
CA LYS A 129 -4.73 -9.61 1.97
C LYS A 129 -4.41 -9.88 0.50
N GLN A 130 -5.41 -10.30 -0.28
CA GLN A 130 -5.20 -10.61 -1.70
C GLN A 130 -4.80 -9.36 -2.49
N ASN A 131 -5.44 -8.22 -2.22
CA ASN A 131 -5.10 -6.97 -2.88
C ASN A 131 -3.66 -6.54 -2.60
N LEU A 132 -3.19 -6.67 -1.36
CA LEU A 132 -1.81 -6.35 -1.01
C LEU A 132 -0.79 -7.28 -1.69
N GLN A 133 -1.14 -8.56 -1.87
CA GLN A 133 -0.31 -9.52 -2.63
C GLN A 133 -0.26 -9.14 -4.12
N ASP A 134 -1.37 -8.72 -4.69
CA ASP A 134 -1.46 -8.27 -6.08
C ASP A 134 -0.65 -6.99 -6.28
N MET A 135 -0.76 -6.03 -5.36
CA MET A 135 0.06 -4.82 -5.37
C MET A 135 1.55 -5.13 -5.28
N LYS A 136 1.96 -6.09 -4.44
CA LYS A 136 3.35 -6.55 -4.34
C LYS A 136 3.84 -7.17 -5.65
N THR A 137 2.98 -7.87 -6.38
CA THR A 137 3.29 -8.44 -7.71
C THR A 137 3.61 -7.33 -8.72
N VAL A 138 2.80 -6.27 -8.76
CA VAL A 138 3.04 -5.11 -9.63
C VAL A 138 4.31 -4.37 -9.22
N ARG A 139 4.51 -4.11 -7.93
CA ARG A 139 5.73 -3.46 -7.38
C ARG A 139 7.01 -4.21 -7.75
N ASN A 140 7.00 -5.54 -7.67
CA ASN A 140 8.16 -6.34 -8.04
C ASN A 140 8.45 -6.24 -9.54
N SER A 141 7.40 -6.12 -10.36
CA SER A 141 7.51 -6.00 -11.81
C SER A 141 7.98 -4.60 -12.27
N THR A 142 7.65 -3.53 -11.54
CA THR A 142 8.23 -2.19 -11.80
C THR A 142 9.73 -2.14 -11.52
N ALA A 143 10.23 -2.95 -10.57
CA ALA A 143 11.64 -2.95 -10.18
C ALA A 143 12.51 -3.87 -11.06
N HIS A 144 11.97 -5.00 -11.51
CA HIS A 144 12.73 -6.03 -12.22
C HIS A 144 11.87 -6.79 -13.23
N LEU A 145 12.27 -6.76 -14.51
CA LEU A 145 11.76 -7.66 -15.55
C LEU A 145 12.62 -8.94 -15.55
N SER A 146 12.29 -9.88 -14.67
CA SER A 146 12.76 -11.26 -14.75
C SER A 146 11.66 -12.13 -15.36
N ALA A 147 12.00 -13.30 -15.91
CA ALA A 147 11.00 -14.23 -16.44
C ALA A 147 9.93 -14.60 -15.39
N THR A 148 10.31 -14.72 -14.11
CA THR A 148 9.40 -15.06 -13.01
C THR A 148 8.46 -13.92 -12.65
N THR A 149 8.94 -12.66 -12.64
CA THR A 149 8.07 -11.50 -12.39
C THR A 149 7.10 -11.27 -13.54
N GLN A 150 7.52 -11.53 -14.78
CA GLN A 150 6.66 -11.45 -15.96
C GLN A 150 5.47 -12.41 -15.89
N ALA A 151 5.71 -13.70 -15.62
CA ALA A 151 4.63 -14.69 -15.52
C ALA A 151 3.60 -14.38 -14.41
N SER A 152 4.10 -13.83 -13.29
CA SER A 152 3.23 -13.41 -12.17
C SER A 152 2.35 -12.21 -12.56
N LEU A 153 2.92 -11.23 -13.27
CA LEU A 153 2.20 -10.05 -13.75
C LEU A 153 1.14 -10.42 -14.80
N GLU A 154 1.48 -11.29 -15.75
CA GLU A 154 0.54 -11.79 -16.76
C GLU A 154 -0.63 -12.55 -16.12
N SER A 155 -0.35 -13.40 -15.13
CA SER A 155 -1.38 -14.12 -14.38
C SER A 155 -2.30 -13.17 -13.62
N LEU A 156 -1.74 -12.12 -13.01
CA LEU A 156 -2.52 -11.06 -12.36
C LEU A 156 -3.38 -10.31 -13.38
N TYR A 157 -2.82 -9.94 -14.54
CA TYR A 157 -3.54 -9.23 -15.59
C TYR A 157 -4.75 -10.00 -16.11
N VAL A 158 -4.60 -11.32 -16.32
CA VAL A 158 -5.71 -12.21 -16.69
C VAL A 158 -6.79 -12.21 -15.61
N ARG A 159 -6.40 -12.40 -14.34
CA ARG A 159 -7.37 -12.41 -13.22
C ARG A 159 -8.11 -11.09 -13.08
N TRP A 160 -7.44 -9.97 -13.37
CA TRP A 160 -7.99 -8.63 -13.22
C TRP A 160 -8.91 -8.22 -14.39
N THR A 161 -8.48 -8.47 -15.62
CA THR A 161 -9.15 -7.99 -16.84
C THR A 161 -10.01 -9.05 -17.52
N GLY A 162 -9.83 -10.32 -17.18
CA GLY A 162 -10.41 -11.46 -17.89
C GLY A 162 -9.71 -11.80 -19.22
N ASN A 163 -8.70 -11.03 -19.64
CA ASN A 163 -8.05 -11.16 -20.94
C ASN A 163 -6.55 -11.41 -20.81
N PRO A 164 -5.98 -12.39 -21.55
CA PRO A 164 -4.54 -12.60 -21.57
C PRO A 164 -3.82 -11.51 -22.35
N LYS A 165 -2.66 -11.11 -21.83
CA LYS A 165 -1.75 -10.17 -22.49
C LYS A 165 -0.29 -10.57 -22.22
N PRO A 166 0.30 -11.44 -23.06
CA PRO A 166 1.72 -11.77 -22.97
C PRO A 166 2.58 -10.50 -23.11
N GLY A 167 3.64 -10.39 -22.32
CA GLY A 167 4.51 -9.23 -22.30
C GLY A 167 3.88 -7.96 -21.71
N VAL A 168 2.79 -8.09 -20.95
CA VAL A 168 2.18 -6.93 -20.27
C VAL A 168 3.19 -6.23 -19.37
N THR A 169 3.21 -4.90 -19.44
CA THR A 169 4.06 -4.04 -18.61
C THR A 169 3.38 -3.66 -17.30
N ALA A 170 4.16 -3.25 -16.29
CA ALA A 170 3.60 -2.78 -15.03
C ALA A 170 2.69 -1.55 -15.24
N TYR A 171 3.10 -0.60 -16.07
CA TYR A 171 2.25 0.52 -16.49
C TYR A 171 0.90 0.07 -17.07
N GLU A 172 0.88 -0.88 -18.01
CA GLU A 172 -0.36 -1.38 -18.60
C GLU A 172 -1.25 -2.09 -17.58
N MET A 173 -0.65 -2.83 -16.63
CA MET A 173 -1.39 -3.42 -15.52
C MET A 173 -2.01 -2.34 -14.62
N LEU A 174 -1.25 -1.31 -14.25
CA LEU A 174 -1.70 -0.21 -13.39
C LEU A 174 -2.88 0.55 -13.99
N MET A 175 -2.88 0.73 -15.32
CA MET A 175 -3.94 1.42 -16.06
C MET A 175 -5.08 0.51 -16.50
N ALA A 176 -4.96 -0.81 -16.33
CA ALA A 176 -6.01 -1.75 -16.69
C ALA A 176 -7.23 -1.59 -15.79
N SER A 177 -8.41 -1.52 -16.40
CA SER A 177 -9.68 -1.54 -15.66
C SER A 177 -10.08 -2.98 -15.32
N LYS A 178 -10.67 -3.16 -14.14
CA LYS A 178 -11.23 -4.46 -13.75
C LYS A 178 -12.39 -4.82 -14.68
N ALA A 179 -12.52 -6.09 -15.03
CA ALA A 179 -13.59 -6.55 -15.92
C ALA A 179 -14.97 -6.06 -15.44
N GLY A 180 -15.66 -5.26 -16.27
CA GLY A 180 -16.98 -4.71 -15.94
C GLY A 180 -16.99 -3.50 -14.98
N HIS A 181 -15.84 -2.92 -14.65
CA HIS A 181 -15.74 -1.75 -13.77
C HIS A 181 -14.89 -0.63 -14.40
N VAL A 182 -15.12 0.61 -13.95
CA VAL A 182 -14.42 1.81 -14.44
C VAL A 182 -13.08 2.02 -13.74
N ASN A 183 -12.89 1.44 -12.55
CA ASN A 183 -11.66 1.63 -11.77
C ASN A 183 -10.49 0.87 -12.37
N THR A 184 -9.36 1.58 -12.49
CA THR A 184 -8.07 0.98 -12.81
C THR A 184 -7.49 0.24 -11.62
N PHE A 185 -6.52 -0.64 -11.85
CA PHE A 185 -5.79 -1.31 -10.78
C PHE A 185 -5.12 -0.31 -9.82
N TYR A 186 -4.53 0.77 -10.34
CA TYR A 186 -4.00 1.85 -9.52
C TYR A 186 -5.09 2.46 -8.64
N GLY A 187 -6.25 2.78 -9.22
CA GLY A 187 -7.36 3.39 -8.50
C GLY A 187 -7.89 2.51 -7.37
N GLU A 188 -8.07 1.20 -7.61
CA GLU A 188 -8.47 0.25 -6.55
C GLU A 188 -7.38 0.12 -5.47
N SER A 189 -6.10 0.12 -5.86
CA SER A 189 -4.98 0.09 -4.91
C SER A 189 -4.96 1.32 -3.99
N GLU A 190 -5.17 2.52 -4.54
CA GLU A 190 -5.22 3.78 -3.77
C GLU A 190 -6.37 3.75 -2.76
N GLN A 191 -7.55 3.29 -3.18
CA GLN A 191 -8.72 3.15 -2.32
C GLN A 191 -8.47 2.19 -1.16
N ILE A 192 -7.83 1.05 -1.44
CA ILE A 192 -7.52 0.03 -0.43
C ILE A 192 -6.50 0.54 0.59
N VAL A 193 -5.42 1.17 0.13
CA VAL A 193 -4.43 1.78 1.02
C VAL A 193 -5.07 2.84 1.90
N SER A 194 -5.89 3.73 1.31
CA SER A 194 -6.60 4.77 2.04
C SER A 194 -7.57 4.17 3.08
N ALA A 195 -8.26 3.09 2.73
CA ALA A 195 -9.18 2.39 3.64
C ALA A 195 -8.45 1.74 4.81
N ILE A 196 -7.32 1.06 4.57
CA ILE A 196 -6.48 0.47 5.64
C ILE A 196 -6.00 1.58 6.59
N ILE A 197 -5.44 2.65 6.04
CA ILE A 197 -4.94 3.79 6.81
C ILE A 197 -6.05 4.39 7.67
N ALA A 198 -7.22 4.64 7.08
CA ALA A 198 -8.35 5.21 7.79
C ALA A 198 -8.87 4.29 8.90
N GLN A 199 -9.02 2.99 8.64
CA GLN A 199 -9.50 2.02 9.64
C GLN A 199 -8.54 1.90 10.83
N VAL A 200 -7.22 1.83 10.56
CA VAL A 200 -6.20 1.75 11.62
C VAL A 200 -6.11 3.07 12.40
N ALA A 201 -6.13 4.22 11.72
CA ALA A 201 -5.96 5.52 12.36
C ALA A 201 -7.19 5.97 13.16
N ASN A 202 -8.39 5.65 12.68
CA ASN A 202 -9.67 6.06 13.24
C ASN A 202 -10.36 4.97 14.07
N LYS A 203 -9.64 3.90 14.46
CA LYS A 203 -10.18 2.86 15.34
C LYS A 203 -10.87 3.50 16.55
N SER A 204 -12.11 3.10 16.80
CA SER A 204 -12.96 3.53 17.92
C SER A 204 -13.15 2.40 18.93
#